data_AF-A0A7S2A5G6-F1
#
_entry.id   AF-A0A7S2A5G6-F1
#
_cell.length_a   1.000
_cell.length_b   1.000
_cell.length_c   1.000
_cell.angle_alpha   90.00
_cell.angle_beta   90.00
_cell.angle_gamma   90.00
#
_symmetry.space_group_name_H-M   'P 1'
#
loop_
_entity.id
_entity.type
_entity.pdbx_description
1 polymer ?
#
loop_
_entity_poly.entity_id
_entity_poly.type
_entity_poly.pdbx_seq_one_letter_code
_entity_poly.pdbx_strand_id
1 'polypeptide(L)'
;MNDSPPPTLPSQEDEEVIITQKPLPSPSQNNANNSTNDDAEIEMTHCTLINPNVSYPHSRHQCGVHPFVSIPKTQLRRQSKHTISLDTQEGNSSYCPKCYCFICEIPASECLLWTGGNHCHAHDKDVQWANVKKW
;
A
#
# COMPACT_ATOMS: atom_id res chain seq x y z
N MET A 1 -13.04 -9.34 -53.14
CA MET A 1 -12.04 -10.13 -52.40
C MET A 1 -10.87 -9.20 -52.18
N ASN A 2 -10.74 -8.70 -50.95
CA ASN A 2 -9.83 -7.62 -50.60
C ASN A 2 -9.09 -8.12 -49.37
N ASP A 3 -8.17 -9.05 -49.57
CA ASP A 3 -7.34 -9.62 -48.51
C ASP A 3 -6.22 -8.63 -48.20
N SER A 4 -6.37 -7.93 -47.07
CA SER A 4 -5.29 -7.10 -46.50
C SER A 4 -4.33 -8.00 -45.71
N PRO A 5 -3.00 -7.82 -45.81
CA PRO A 5 -2.05 -8.58 -45.01
C PRO A 5 -2.08 -8.13 -43.54
N PRO A 6 -1.72 -9.03 -42.60
CA PRO A 6 -1.74 -8.73 -41.17
C PRO A 6 -0.61 -7.75 -40.78
N PRO A 7 -0.83 -6.91 -39.75
CA PRO A 7 0.21 -6.02 -39.25
C PRO A 7 1.31 -6.81 -38.53
N THR A 8 2.55 -6.54 -38.94
CA THR A 8 3.78 -7.06 -38.35
C THR A 8 3.98 -6.50 -36.93
N LEU A 9 4.12 -7.40 -35.94
CA LEU A 9 4.64 -7.10 -34.61
C LEU A 9 6.16 -6.85 -34.70
N PRO A 10 6.70 -5.76 -34.14
CA PRO A 10 8.10 -5.70 -33.76
C PRO A 10 8.28 -6.33 -32.37
N SER A 11 9.03 -7.42 -32.34
CA SER A 11 9.68 -7.98 -31.16
C SER A 11 10.87 -7.11 -30.76
N GLN A 12 11.03 -6.87 -29.44
CA GLN A 12 12.31 -6.69 -28.72
C GLN A 12 13.07 -5.38 -29.07
N GLU A 13 13.84 -4.69 -28.23
CA GLU A 13 14.52 -4.95 -26.96
C GLU A 13 15.23 -3.63 -26.62
N ASP A 14 14.74 -2.85 -25.64
CA ASP A 14 15.40 -1.60 -25.26
C ASP A 14 15.76 -1.63 -23.78
N GLU A 15 16.97 -2.09 -23.51
CA GLU A 15 17.67 -1.93 -22.25
C GLU A 15 17.97 -0.45 -22.01
N GLU A 16 17.45 0.16 -20.95
CA GLU A 16 17.91 1.49 -20.51
C GLU A 16 18.50 1.48 -19.09
N VAL A 17 19.83 1.34 -19.08
CA VAL A 17 20.87 2.06 -18.31
C VAL A 17 20.54 2.47 -16.86
N ILE A 18 21.08 1.72 -15.89
CA ILE A 18 21.14 2.12 -14.48
C ILE A 18 22.34 3.06 -14.28
N ILE A 19 22.08 4.37 -14.15
CA ILE A 19 23.09 5.37 -13.79
C ILE A 19 23.46 5.20 -12.31
N THR A 20 24.65 4.65 -12.03
CA THR A 20 25.18 4.58 -10.67
C THR A 20 25.86 5.90 -10.31
N GLN A 21 25.28 6.68 -9.41
CA GLN A 21 25.96 7.82 -8.79
C GLN A 21 26.88 7.33 -7.65
N LYS A 22 28.16 7.67 -7.75
CA LYS A 22 29.20 7.39 -6.76
C LYS A 22 29.03 8.31 -5.53
N PRO A 23 28.94 7.79 -4.28
CA PRO A 23 28.90 8.65 -3.09
C PRO A 23 30.26 9.31 -2.83
N LEU A 24 30.22 10.59 -2.44
CA LEU A 24 31.37 11.35 -1.93
C LEU A 24 31.75 10.90 -0.51
N PRO A 25 33.03 10.98 -0.11
CA PRO A 25 33.46 10.63 1.23
C PRO A 25 33.13 11.74 2.24
N SER A 26 32.53 11.36 3.36
CA SER A 26 32.30 12.22 4.52
C SER A 26 33.59 12.39 5.34
N PRO A 27 33.90 13.60 5.87
CA PRO A 27 34.98 13.77 6.84
C PRO A 27 34.53 13.42 8.27
N SER A 28 35.23 12.47 8.89
CA SER A 28 35.19 12.12 10.33
C SER A 28 35.75 13.23 11.22
N GLN A 29 35.21 13.40 12.45
CA GLN A 29 35.95 13.47 13.73
C GLN A 29 34.97 13.19 14.91
N ASN A 30 35.11 12.08 15.64
CA ASN A 30 35.92 11.82 16.85
C ASN A 30 35.13 12.00 18.16
N ASN A 31 34.70 10.89 18.78
CA ASN A 31 34.70 10.80 20.25
C ASN A 31 34.96 9.35 20.68
N ALA A 32 36.06 9.16 21.41
CA ALA A 32 36.52 7.85 21.86
C ALA A 32 35.80 7.45 23.14
N ASN A 33 35.08 6.33 23.11
CA ASN A 33 34.81 5.51 24.29
C ASN A 33 34.79 4.05 23.85
N ASN A 34 35.86 3.35 24.19
CA ASN A 34 36.07 1.95 23.90
C ASN A 34 35.31 1.09 24.92
N SER A 35 34.35 0.31 24.45
CA SER A 35 33.86 -0.88 25.15
C SER A 35 33.73 -1.97 24.09
N THR A 36 34.74 -2.82 24.01
CA THR A 36 34.76 -4.00 23.14
C THR A 36 33.75 -5.01 23.67
N ASN A 37 32.57 -5.03 23.07
CA ASN A 37 31.73 -6.21 23.02
C ASN A 37 31.63 -6.58 21.54
N ASP A 38 32.36 -7.62 21.13
CA ASP A 38 32.39 -8.09 19.75
C ASP A 38 31.11 -8.90 19.44
N ASP A 39 29.96 -8.23 19.50
CA ASP A 39 28.76 -8.60 18.76
C ASP A 39 28.86 -7.85 17.43
N ALA A 40 29.12 -8.57 16.34
CA ALA A 40 29.18 -7.96 15.02
C ALA A 40 27.81 -7.33 14.69
N GLU A 41 27.73 -6.00 14.79
CA GLU A 41 26.56 -5.22 14.40
C GLU A 41 26.19 -5.56 12.95
N ILE A 42 25.00 -6.12 12.75
CA ILE A 42 24.50 -6.45 11.41
C ILE A 42 24.09 -5.14 10.74
N GLU A 43 24.99 -4.56 9.97
CA GLU A 43 24.75 -3.33 9.21
C GLU A 43 24.09 -3.66 7.87
N MET A 44 22.84 -3.23 7.70
CA MET A 44 22.16 -3.30 6.42
C MET A 44 22.69 -2.21 5.49
N THR A 45 23.66 -2.56 4.65
CA THR A 45 24.34 -1.61 3.74
C THR A 45 23.45 -1.15 2.58
N HIS A 46 22.47 -1.96 2.17
CA HIS A 46 21.46 -1.56 1.19
C HIS A 46 20.28 -2.52 1.17
N CYS A 47 19.06 -2.01 1.00
CA CYS A 47 17.93 -2.79 0.53
C CYS A 47 17.18 -2.08 -0.58
N THR A 48 16.94 -2.80 -1.67
CA THR A 48 15.97 -2.41 -2.70
C THR A 48 14.63 -3.10 -2.43
N LEU A 49 14.18 -3.09 -1.17
CA LEU A 49 12.91 -3.75 -0.81
C LEU A 49 11.74 -2.97 -1.40
N ILE A 50 11.04 -3.57 -2.35
CA ILE A 50 9.78 -3.07 -2.88
C ILE A 50 8.71 -3.29 -1.81
N ASN A 51 8.03 -2.24 -1.36
CA ASN A 51 6.89 -2.38 -0.46
C ASN A 51 5.70 -2.96 -1.25
N PRO A 52 5.26 -4.21 -1.00
CA PRO A 52 4.19 -4.81 -1.78
C PRO A 52 2.85 -4.11 -1.58
N ASN A 53 2.64 -3.52 -0.40
CA ASN A 53 1.44 -2.78 -0.03
C ASN A 53 1.33 -1.38 -0.67
N VAL A 54 2.28 -1.03 -1.53
CA VAL A 54 2.26 0.20 -2.33
C VAL A 54 2.38 -0.14 -3.81
N SER A 55 3.25 -1.11 -4.15
CA SER A 55 3.66 -1.37 -5.53
C SER A 55 2.75 -2.37 -6.25
N TYR A 56 2.14 -3.32 -5.52
CA TYR A 56 1.26 -4.35 -6.07
C TYR A 56 -0.20 -4.15 -5.64
N PRO A 57 -1.16 -4.76 -6.36
CA PRO A 57 -2.55 -4.77 -5.92
C PRO A 57 -2.69 -5.29 -4.49
N HIS A 58 -3.40 -4.54 -3.65
CA HIS A 58 -3.57 -4.86 -2.23
C HIS A 58 -4.95 -4.45 -1.73
N SER A 59 -5.43 -5.12 -0.68
CA SER A 59 -6.68 -4.73 -0.03
C SER A 59 -6.49 -3.39 0.69
N ARG A 60 -7.54 -2.58 0.82
CA ARG A 60 -7.39 -1.24 1.41
C ARG A 60 -6.82 -1.22 2.83
N HIS A 61 -7.11 -2.24 3.64
CA HIS A 61 -6.56 -2.31 4.99
C HIS A 61 -5.05 -2.57 5.06
N GLN A 62 -4.45 -2.99 3.95
CA GLN A 62 -3.01 -3.19 3.82
C GLN A 62 -2.32 -1.99 3.19
N CYS A 63 -3.05 -1.00 2.66
CA CYS A 63 -2.48 0.09 1.88
C CYS A 63 -1.37 0.86 2.63
N GLY A 64 -0.19 0.90 2.04
CA GLY A 64 0.94 1.68 2.56
C GLY A 64 0.87 3.18 2.26
N VAL A 65 -0.03 3.60 1.37
CA VAL A 65 -0.25 5.02 0.99
C VAL A 65 -1.32 5.68 1.85
N HIS A 66 -2.43 4.97 2.08
CA HIS A 66 -3.56 5.46 2.88
C HIS A 66 -3.73 4.59 4.13
N PRO A 67 -3.26 5.07 5.31
CA PRO A 67 -3.40 4.35 6.56
C PRO A 67 -4.83 3.87 6.80
N PHE A 68 -4.95 2.68 7.37
CA PHE A 68 -6.25 2.11 7.67
C PHE A 68 -6.68 2.47 9.10
N VAL A 69 -7.90 3.00 9.23
CA VAL A 69 -8.50 3.32 10.53
C VAL A 69 -9.32 2.13 10.99
N SER A 70 -8.84 1.43 12.02
CA SER A 70 -9.64 0.42 12.73
C SER A 70 -10.62 1.12 13.66
N ILE A 71 -11.89 1.20 13.27
CA ILE A 71 -12.93 1.79 14.12
C ILE A 71 -13.36 0.77 15.18
N PRO A 72 -13.16 1.03 16.48
CA PRO A 72 -13.62 0.13 17.53
C PRO A 72 -15.15 0.09 17.53
N LYS A 73 -15.75 -1.11 17.61
CA LYS A 73 -17.21 -1.33 17.59
C LYS A 73 -17.98 -0.51 18.63
N THR A 74 -17.33 -0.09 19.72
CA THR A 74 -17.91 0.73 20.80
C THR A 74 -18.14 2.19 20.43
N GLN A 75 -17.47 2.71 19.40
CA GLN A 75 -17.59 4.11 18.95
C GLN A 75 -18.71 4.29 17.91
N LEU A 76 -19.15 3.21 17.24
CA LEU A 76 -20.28 3.25 16.29
C LEU A 76 -21.65 3.49 16.98
N ARG A 77 -21.75 3.26 18.29
CA ARG A 77 -22.99 3.38 19.09
C ARG A 77 -23.13 4.68 19.87
N ARG A 78 -22.11 5.55 19.89
CA ARG A 78 -22.10 6.82 20.65
C ARG A 78 -22.07 8.05 19.74
N GLN A 79 -22.75 7.98 18.59
CA GLN A 79 -23.10 9.20 17.84
C GLN A 79 -24.25 9.93 18.55
N SER A 80 -24.01 10.36 19.78
CA SER A 80 -24.86 11.29 20.50
C SER A 80 -23.97 12.43 20.99
N LYS A 81 -23.83 13.43 20.10
CA LYS A 81 -23.61 14.83 20.44
C LYS A 81 -22.27 15.15 21.12
N HIS A 82 -21.50 15.99 20.43
CA HIS A 82 -20.30 16.75 20.83
C HIS A 82 -18.91 16.12 20.61
N THR A 83 -18.21 16.76 19.66
CA THR A 83 -16.74 16.93 19.52
C THR A 83 -15.89 15.68 19.26
N ILE A 84 -16.01 15.13 18.05
CA ILE A 84 -14.85 14.59 17.31
C ILE A 84 -14.90 15.25 15.92
N SER A 85 -13.77 15.79 15.50
CA SER A 85 -13.57 16.64 14.33
C SER A 85 -14.31 16.14 13.08
N LEU A 86 -15.05 17.05 12.44
CA LEU A 86 -15.86 16.86 11.23
C LEU A 86 -15.10 16.38 9.97
N ASP A 87 -13.82 16.01 10.11
CA ASP A 87 -12.92 15.53 9.05
C ASP A 87 -12.84 13.98 8.99
N THR A 88 -13.54 13.27 9.89
CA THR A 88 -13.38 11.82 10.07
C THR A 88 -14.34 10.95 9.25
N GLN A 89 -15.10 11.53 8.32
CA GLN A 89 -15.88 10.76 7.33
C GLN A 89 -15.00 10.16 6.23
N GLU A 90 -13.69 10.42 6.28
CA GLU A 90 -12.71 10.10 5.23
C GLU A 90 -11.68 9.02 5.60
N GLY A 91 -11.78 8.41 6.80
CA GLY A 91 -10.70 7.55 7.29
C GLY A 91 -10.39 6.37 6.35
N ASN A 92 -11.43 5.63 5.97
CA ASN A 92 -11.28 4.49 5.06
C ASN A 92 -11.87 4.73 3.66
N SER A 93 -12.27 5.94 3.29
CA SER A 93 -12.80 6.18 1.92
C SER A 93 -11.72 6.42 0.87
N SER A 94 -10.54 6.94 1.23
CA SER A 94 -9.45 7.16 0.27
C SER A 94 -8.86 5.87 -0.29
N TYR A 95 -8.25 5.89 -1.46
CA TYR A 95 -7.58 4.71 -2.00
C TYR A 95 -6.48 5.12 -2.98
N CYS A 96 -5.46 4.28 -3.11
CA CYS A 96 -4.44 4.44 -4.14
C CYS A 96 -4.82 3.64 -5.39
N PRO A 97 -4.16 3.85 -6.54
CA PRO A 97 -4.45 3.14 -7.79
C PRO A 97 -4.28 1.61 -7.71
N LYS A 98 -3.58 1.10 -6.69
CA LYS A 98 -3.36 -0.34 -6.46
C LYS A 98 -4.30 -0.93 -5.40
N CYS A 99 -5.16 -0.13 -4.77
CA CYS A 99 -6.15 -0.66 -3.85
C CYS A 99 -7.25 -1.40 -4.62
N TYR A 100 -7.67 -2.56 -4.11
CA TYR A 100 -8.88 -3.25 -4.56
C TYR A 100 -9.90 -3.39 -3.42
N CYS A 101 -11.16 -3.58 -3.79
CA CYS A 101 -12.23 -3.86 -2.86
C CYS A 101 -12.15 -5.30 -2.36
N PHE A 102 -11.96 -5.49 -1.06
CA PHE A 102 -11.85 -6.83 -0.46
C PHE A 102 -13.08 -7.72 -0.71
N ILE A 103 -14.27 -7.12 -0.81
CA ILE A 103 -15.53 -7.83 -1.01
C ILE A 103 -15.80 -8.12 -2.49
N CYS A 104 -15.54 -7.16 -3.37
CA CYS A 104 -15.88 -7.25 -4.80
C CYS A 104 -14.72 -7.73 -5.68
N GLU A 105 -13.50 -7.74 -5.18
CA GLU A 105 -12.25 -8.09 -5.90
C GLU A 105 -12.00 -7.27 -7.18
N ILE A 106 -12.58 -6.07 -7.26
CA ILE A 106 -12.35 -5.09 -8.33
C ILE A 106 -11.56 -3.90 -7.80
N PRO A 107 -10.94 -3.08 -8.67
CA PRO A 107 -10.26 -1.86 -8.25
C PRO A 107 -11.15 -0.99 -7.36
N ALA A 108 -10.57 -0.36 -6.33
CA ALA A 108 -11.32 0.47 -5.39
C ALA A 108 -12.05 1.62 -6.11
N SER A 109 -11.46 2.15 -7.18
CA SER A 109 -12.05 3.15 -8.08
C SER A 109 -13.31 2.70 -8.82
N GLU A 110 -13.52 1.39 -8.98
CA GLU A 110 -14.64 0.80 -9.71
C GLU A 110 -15.72 0.24 -8.77
N CYS A 111 -15.48 0.26 -7.46
CA CYS A 111 -16.42 -0.26 -6.48
C CYS A 111 -17.55 0.73 -6.19
N LEU A 112 -18.73 0.48 -6.76
CA LEU A 112 -19.93 1.30 -6.54
C LEU A 112 -20.41 1.31 -5.09
N LEU A 113 -20.05 0.27 -4.32
CA LEU A 113 -20.41 0.12 -2.90
C LEU A 113 -19.28 0.55 -1.96
N TRP A 114 -18.23 1.21 -2.48
CA TRP A 114 -17.03 1.56 -1.72
C TRP A 114 -17.36 2.28 -0.41
N THR A 115 -17.92 3.48 -0.51
CA THR A 115 -18.43 4.26 0.63
C THR A 115 -19.89 3.93 0.92
N GLY A 116 -20.74 3.83 -0.10
CA GLY A 116 -22.19 3.61 0.06
C GLY A 116 -22.57 2.29 0.73
N GLY A 117 -21.73 1.25 0.60
CA GLY A 117 -21.90 -0.05 1.24
C GLY A 117 -20.88 -0.34 2.34
N ASN A 118 -20.05 0.66 2.73
CA ASN A 118 -18.95 0.51 3.68
C ASN A 118 -17.91 -0.57 3.30
N HIS A 119 -17.80 -0.94 2.02
CA HIS A 119 -16.79 -1.91 1.56
C HIS A 119 -15.36 -1.43 1.81
N CYS A 120 -15.19 -0.11 1.92
CA CYS A 120 -13.91 0.52 2.22
C CYS A 120 -13.40 0.19 3.64
N HIS A 121 -14.27 -0.25 4.55
CA HIS A 121 -13.92 -0.75 5.88
C HIS A 121 -13.71 -2.27 5.93
N ALA A 122 -13.92 -2.99 4.82
CA ALA A 122 -13.84 -4.44 4.80
C ALA A 122 -12.40 -4.95 4.83
N HIS A 123 -12.14 -5.95 5.69
CA HIS A 123 -10.85 -6.62 5.80
C HIS A 123 -10.96 -8.04 6.34
N ASP A 124 -9.95 -8.85 6.07
CA ASP A 124 -9.85 -10.27 6.44
C ASP A 124 -9.93 -10.53 7.96
N LYS A 125 -9.39 -9.61 8.78
CA LYS A 125 -9.42 -9.73 10.25
C LYS A 125 -10.79 -9.49 10.89
N ASP A 126 -11.81 -9.01 10.17
CA ASP A 126 -13.17 -8.89 10.71
C ASP A 126 -14.01 -10.08 10.23
N VAL A 127 -14.44 -10.88 11.20
CA VAL A 127 -15.26 -12.09 10.98
C VAL A 127 -16.51 -11.79 10.17
N GLN A 128 -17.10 -10.59 10.31
CA GLN A 128 -18.27 -10.21 9.52
C GLN A 128 -17.96 -10.14 8.02
N TRP A 129 -16.83 -9.55 7.65
CA TRP A 129 -16.44 -9.38 6.25
C TRP A 129 -15.86 -10.66 5.64
N ALA A 130 -15.13 -11.45 6.44
CA ALA A 130 -14.57 -12.72 6.00
C ALA A 130 -15.66 -13.70 5.49
N ASN A 131 -16.85 -13.68 6.09
CA ASN A 131 -17.96 -14.56 5.73
C ASN A 131 -18.80 -14.05 4.54
N VAL A 132 -18.69 -12.78 4.18
CA VAL A 132 -19.44 -12.19 3.06
C VAL A 132 -18.68 -12.33 1.73
N LYS A 133 -17.36 -12.51 1.78
CA LYS A 133 -16.54 -12.77 0.60
C LYS A 133 -16.95 -14.12 -0.02
N LYS A 134 -17.74 -14.07 -1.11
CA LYS A 134 -18.20 -15.25 -1.83
C LYS A 134 -17.10 -15.73 -2.77
N TRP A 135 -16.79 -17.02 -2.70
CA TRP A 135 -15.80 -17.74 -3.51
C TRP A 135 -16.42 -18.23 -4.81
#